data_AF-A0A9K3P934-F1
#
_entry.id   AF-A0A9K3P934-F1
#
_cell.length_a   1.000
_cell.length_b   1.000
_cell.length_c   1.000
_cell.angle_alpha   90.00
_cell.angle_beta   90.00
_cell.angle_gamma   90.00
#
_symmetry.space_group_name_H-M   'P 1'
#
loop_
_entity.id
_entity.type
_entity.pdbx_description
1 polymer ?
#
loop_
_entity_poly.entity_id
_entity_poly.type
_entity_poly.pdbx_seq_one_letter_code
_entity_poly.pdbx_strand_id
1 'polypeptide(L)'
;MSFKNNSQQHQLSPTECYMEFQAGVTACLRSWSALRTAVESGWGGGTRESHIKGETLRQNILQWLDGKKTPSSLDVYDFADELAIFMEEEFSVTLEDQSEQQVAETLFRLYEDCLKGDLTLARQLVVNAEGIVAFNHQYPVQIQSNENDDDEDDEDTMADRSAINYGTTSSIADVVAAPMPPTPSSTLSPAEYAMQPLFGKAVDAKPAIPSGPVRQLGESIPEESTMEVDEDGFAPVCAKGKKNRRGAR
;
A
#
# COMPACT_ATOMS: atom_id res chain seq x y z
N MET A 1 49.54 25.29 20.50
CA MET A 1 48.58 24.35 19.89
C MET A 1 47.70 23.78 20.98
N SER A 2 46.40 24.01 20.94
CA SER A 2 45.46 23.37 21.88
C SER A 2 44.31 22.79 21.06
N PHE A 3 44.37 21.49 20.82
CA PHE A 3 43.35 20.73 20.12
C PHE A 3 42.19 20.51 21.09
N LYS A 4 41.12 21.28 20.93
CA LYS A 4 39.83 20.96 21.55
C LYS A 4 39.23 19.81 20.74
N ASN A 5 39.37 18.60 21.27
CA ASN A 5 38.63 17.42 20.81
C ASN A 5 37.13 17.72 20.92
N ASN A 6 36.51 18.01 19.79
CA ASN A 6 35.08 18.17 19.64
C ASN A 6 34.46 16.79 19.42
N SER A 7 34.32 16.00 20.49
CA SER A 7 33.46 14.82 20.49
C SER A 7 32.04 15.29 20.83
N GLN A 8 31.39 15.99 19.89
CA GLN A 8 29.95 16.19 19.95
C GLN A 8 29.27 14.84 19.68
N GLN A 9 28.96 14.12 20.75
CA GLN A 9 27.78 13.26 20.74
C GLN A 9 26.59 14.21 20.64
N HIS A 10 26.09 14.42 19.42
CA HIS A 10 24.93 15.26 19.15
C HIS A 10 23.71 14.54 19.73
N GLN A 11 23.33 14.86 20.98
CA GLN A 11 22.03 14.47 21.51
C GLN A 11 20.96 15.16 20.68
N LEU A 12 20.31 14.39 19.81
CA LEU A 12 19.19 14.83 18.98
C LEU A 12 18.01 15.23 19.88
N SER A 13 17.23 16.22 19.43
CA SER A 13 16.04 16.63 20.17
C SER A 13 14.97 15.53 20.12
N PRO A 14 14.08 15.43 21.13
CA PRO A 14 13.00 14.44 21.13
C PRO A 14 12.11 14.51 19.87
N THR A 15 11.93 15.73 19.33
CA THR A 15 11.18 15.97 18.10
C THR A 15 11.88 15.37 16.88
N GLU A 16 13.21 15.50 16.77
CA GLU A 16 13.97 14.93 15.65
C GLU A 16 13.97 13.40 15.68
N CYS A 17 14.11 12.80 16.87
CA CYS A 17 13.98 11.36 17.02
C CYS A 17 12.60 10.86 16.61
N TYR A 18 11.54 11.61 16.95
CA TYR A 18 10.18 11.27 16.55
C TYR A 18 9.96 11.39 15.03
N MET A 19 10.54 12.40 14.37
CA MET A 19 10.47 12.52 12.91
C MET A 19 11.18 11.37 12.19
N GLU A 20 12.33 10.95 12.70
CA GLU A 20 13.09 9.81 12.15
C GLU A 20 12.35 8.49 12.41
N PHE A 21 11.70 8.35 13.58
CA PHE A 21 10.78 7.23 13.84
C PHE A 21 9.65 7.18 12.81
N GLN A 22 8.94 8.30 12.56
CA GLN A 22 7.88 8.37 11.56
C GLN A 22 8.36 8.03 10.14
N ALA A 23 9.58 8.47 9.79
CA ALA A 23 10.21 8.13 8.52
C ALA A 23 10.47 6.63 8.42
N GLY A 24 11.01 6.02 9.48
CA GLY A 24 11.26 4.59 9.56
C GLY A 24 9.99 3.74 9.49
N VAL A 25 8.89 4.17 10.15
CA VAL A 25 7.58 3.51 10.05
C VAL A 25 7.07 3.56 8.61
N THR A 26 7.11 4.73 7.97
CA THR A 26 6.74 4.90 6.57
C THR A 26 7.58 4.00 5.65
N ALA A 27 8.88 3.90 5.90
CA ALA A 27 9.79 3.06 5.13
C ALA A 27 9.52 1.55 5.33
N CYS A 28 9.25 1.13 6.56
CA CYS A 28 8.92 -0.26 6.90
C CYS A 28 7.63 -0.69 6.18
N LEU A 29 6.56 0.10 6.28
CA LEU A 29 5.30 -0.17 5.60
C LEU A 29 5.43 -0.12 4.07
N ARG A 30 6.22 0.81 3.53
CA ARG A 30 6.52 0.83 2.10
C ARG A 30 7.21 -0.44 1.64
N SER A 31 8.06 -1.04 2.48
CA SER A 31 8.83 -2.25 2.18
C SER A 31 8.01 -3.54 2.33
N TRP A 32 6.87 -3.49 3.04
CA TRP A 32 6.02 -4.65 3.25
C TRP A 32 5.26 -5.02 1.95
N SER A 33 5.67 -6.13 1.34
CA SER A 33 5.18 -6.60 0.05
C SER A 33 3.67 -6.88 0.05
N ALA A 34 3.14 -7.49 1.11
CA ALA A 34 1.72 -7.83 1.21
C ALA A 34 0.85 -6.56 1.17
N LEU A 35 1.17 -5.58 2.02
CA LEU A 35 0.48 -4.30 2.05
C LEU A 35 0.62 -3.54 0.72
N ARG A 36 1.83 -3.48 0.14
CA ARG A 36 2.05 -2.83 -1.14
C ARG A 36 1.18 -3.44 -2.24
N THR A 37 1.21 -4.77 -2.35
CA THR A 37 0.45 -5.51 -3.36
C THR A 37 -1.05 -5.29 -3.19
N ALA A 38 -1.54 -5.31 -1.95
CA ALA A 38 -2.94 -5.05 -1.64
C ALA A 38 -3.39 -3.64 -2.07
N VAL A 39 -2.56 -2.62 -1.80
CA VAL A 39 -2.87 -1.24 -2.18
C VAL A 39 -2.77 -1.03 -3.69
N GLU A 40 -1.70 -1.52 -4.33
CA GLU A 40 -1.49 -1.37 -5.78
C GLU A 40 -2.57 -2.10 -6.59
N SER A 41 -3.04 -3.24 -6.10
CA SER A 41 -4.12 -4.03 -6.71
C SER A 41 -5.52 -3.51 -6.37
N GLY A 42 -5.63 -2.50 -5.50
CA GLY A 42 -6.91 -1.92 -5.09
C GLY A 42 -7.79 -2.85 -4.25
N TRP A 43 -7.19 -3.80 -3.52
CA TRP A 43 -7.92 -4.69 -2.62
C TRP A 43 -8.56 -3.88 -1.48
N GLY A 44 -9.70 -4.35 -0.95
CA GLY A 44 -10.37 -3.66 0.16
C GLY A 44 -11.21 -2.43 -0.21
N GLY A 45 -11.62 -2.28 -1.48
CA GLY A 45 -12.61 -1.27 -1.88
C GLY A 45 -12.25 -0.39 -3.08
N GLY A 46 -11.20 -0.74 -3.85
CA GLY A 46 -10.74 0.02 -5.01
C GLY A 46 -9.49 0.86 -4.73
N THR A 47 -8.92 1.48 -5.76
CA THR A 47 -7.63 2.19 -5.66
C THR A 47 -7.68 3.37 -4.67
N ARG A 48 -8.79 4.09 -4.53
CA ARG A 48 -8.83 5.24 -3.63
C ARG A 48 -8.93 4.79 -2.17
N GLU A 49 -9.82 3.85 -1.91
CA GLU A 49 -10.15 3.33 -0.59
C GLU A 49 -8.96 2.55 -0.01
N SER A 50 -8.32 1.70 -0.82
CA SER A 50 -7.11 0.96 -0.43
C SER A 50 -5.94 1.87 -0.02
N HIS A 51 -5.71 2.98 -0.74
CA HIS A 51 -4.70 3.97 -0.35
C HIS A 51 -5.03 4.65 0.99
N ILE A 52 -6.31 4.98 1.23
CA ILE A 52 -6.76 5.56 2.50
C ILE A 52 -6.55 4.55 3.63
N LYS A 53 -6.89 3.27 3.43
CA LYS A 53 -6.68 2.20 4.42
C LYS A 53 -5.20 2.01 4.76
N GLY A 54 -4.31 2.03 3.77
CA GLY A 54 -2.87 1.98 4.02
C GLY A 54 -2.34 3.16 4.83
N GLU A 55 -2.89 4.36 4.60
CA GLU A 55 -2.57 5.54 5.42
C GLU A 55 -3.14 5.42 6.85
N THR A 56 -4.36 4.90 7.00
CA THR A 56 -4.98 4.61 8.30
C THR A 56 -4.11 3.64 9.11
N LEU A 57 -3.59 2.58 8.49
CA LEU A 57 -2.68 1.63 9.14
C LEU A 57 -1.44 2.33 9.68
N ARG A 58 -0.81 3.20 8.89
CA ARG A 58 0.33 4.00 9.32
C ARG A 58 0.00 4.85 10.54
N GLN A 59 -1.14 5.53 10.52
CA GLN A 59 -1.58 6.36 11.64
C GLN A 59 -1.88 5.53 12.89
N ASN A 60 -2.43 4.32 12.74
CA ASN A 60 -2.67 3.41 13.84
C ASN A 60 -1.35 2.96 14.48
N ILE A 61 -0.37 2.55 13.67
CA ILE A 61 0.98 2.16 14.14
C ILE A 61 1.65 3.29 14.92
N LEU A 62 1.60 4.52 14.39
CA LEU A 62 2.16 5.67 15.08
C LEU A 62 1.45 5.93 16.41
N GLN A 63 0.11 5.79 16.48
CA GLN A 63 -0.64 5.95 17.71
C GLN A 63 -0.41 4.84 18.73
N TRP A 64 -0.26 3.60 18.26
CA TRP A 64 0.06 2.45 19.09
C TRP A 64 1.43 2.63 19.73
N LEU A 65 2.44 3.07 18.97
CA LEU A 65 3.81 3.23 19.46
C LEU A 65 4.11 4.60 20.12
N ASP A 66 3.24 5.61 20.01
CA ASP A 66 3.39 6.94 20.67
C ASP A 66 3.06 6.93 22.19
N GLY A 67 2.94 5.75 22.82
CA GLY A 67 2.82 5.59 24.27
C GLY A 67 1.54 6.13 24.92
N LYS A 68 0.63 6.75 24.16
CA LYS A 68 -0.69 7.20 24.64
C LYS A 68 -1.75 6.10 24.62
N LYS A 69 -1.54 5.07 23.81
CA LYS A 69 -2.48 3.96 23.57
C LYS A 69 -1.78 2.61 23.49
N THR A 70 -0.57 2.47 24.02
CA THR A 70 -0.11 1.15 24.44
C THR A 70 -0.88 0.80 25.72
N PRO A 71 -1.78 -0.21 25.76
CA PRO A 71 -1.90 -0.92 27.01
C PRO A 71 -0.48 -1.35 27.35
N SER A 72 -0.03 -1.16 28.58
CA SER A 72 1.35 -1.43 29.03
C SER A 72 1.80 -2.90 28.90
N SER A 73 1.07 -3.69 28.10
CA SER A 73 1.11 -5.12 27.88
C SER A 73 1.04 -5.49 26.40
N LEU A 74 1.08 -4.54 25.45
CA LEU A 74 1.04 -4.89 24.03
C LEU A 74 2.40 -5.48 23.64
N ASP A 75 2.46 -6.81 23.56
CA ASP A 75 3.65 -7.55 23.14
C ASP A 75 3.81 -7.48 21.61
N VAL A 76 5.00 -7.81 21.12
CA VAL A 76 5.30 -7.88 19.68
C VAL A 76 4.34 -8.86 18.97
N TYR A 77 3.98 -9.96 19.63
CA TYR A 77 3.01 -10.92 19.10
C TYR A 77 1.61 -10.34 18.98
N ASP A 78 1.11 -9.66 20.02
CA ASP A 78 -0.19 -8.99 19.97
C ASP A 78 -0.21 -7.93 18.86
N PHE A 79 0.90 -7.21 18.68
CA PHE A 79 1.03 -6.24 17.61
C PHE A 79 1.01 -6.88 16.23
N ALA A 80 1.70 -8.01 16.05
CA ALA A 80 1.69 -8.76 14.80
C ALA A 80 0.29 -9.27 14.47
N ASP A 81 -0.45 -9.76 15.47
CA ASP A 81 -1.85 -10.20 15.32
C ASP A 81 -2.74 -9.03 14.89
N GLU A 82 -2.60 -7.84 15.48
CA GLU A 82 -3.34 -6.64 15.06
C GLU A 82 -3.01 -6.23 13.61
N LEU A 83 -1.75 -6.39 13.18
CA LEU A 83 -1.36 -6.16 11.78
C LEU A 83 -1.99 -7.19 10.83
N ALA A 84 -2.03 -8.47 11.20
CA ALA A 84 -2.67 -9.51 10.42
C ALA A 84 -4.19 -9.31 10.34
N ILE A 85 -4.85 -9.02 11.47
CA ILE A 85 -6.28 -8.71 11.53
C ILE A 85 -6.59 -7.52 10.62
N PHE A 86 -5.77 -6.47 10.65
CA PHE A 86 -5.98 -5.34 9.75
C PHE A 86 -5.88 -5.74 8.27
N MET A 87 -4.89 -6.56 7.91
CA MET A 87 -4.75 -7.06 6.53
C MET A 87 -5.95 -7.92 6.10
N GLU A 88 -6.49 -8.74 7.01
CA GLU A 88 -7.65 -9.59 6.74
C GLU A 88 -8.95 -8.77 6.65
N GLU A 89 -9.24 -7.92 7.62
CA GLU A 89 -10.49 -7.14 7.68
C GLU A 89 -10.54 -6.04 6.63
N GLU A 90 -9.44 -5.32 6.41
CA GLU A 90 -9.43 -4.15 5.53
C GLU A 90 -9.09 -4.49 4.08
N PHE A 91 -8.24 -5.49 3.85
CA PHE A 91 -7.80 -5.87 2.50
C PHE A 91 -8.23 -7.27 2.05
N SER A 92 -8.86 -8.06 2.93
CA SER A 92 -9.20 -9.47 2.64
C SER A 92 -7.97 -10.31 2.27
N VAL A 93 -6.84 -10.05 2.93
CA VAL A 93 -5.57 -10.75 2.75
C VAL A 93 -5.26 -11.58 3.98
N THR A 94 -5.10 -12.89 3.78
CA THR A 94 -4.51 -13.78 4.79
C THR A 94 -3.00 -13.85 4.57
N LEU A 95 -2.23 -13.65 5.63
CA LEU A 95 -0.76 -13.72 5.60
C LEU A 95 -0.33 -15.13 5.99
N GLU A 96 0.38 -15.82 5.10
CA GLU A 96 0.90 -17.18 5.34
C GLU A 96 2.42 -17.20 5.54
N ASP A 97 3.08 -16.09 5.20
CA ASP A 97 4.54 -15.93 5.20
C ASP A 97 5.09 -15.38 6.52
N GLN A 98 4.23 -15.12 7.51
CA GLN A 98 4.57 -14.49 8.79
C GLN A 98 5.26 -13.13 8.63
N SER A 99 4.97 -12.42 7.53
CA SER A 99 5.55 -11.10 7.28
C SER A 99 5.07 -10.04 8.28
N GLU A 100 3.88 -10.20 8.86
CA GLU A 100 3.37 -9.38 9.96
C GLU A 100 4.28 -9.41 11.18
N GLN A 101 4.83 -10.58 11.51
CA GLN A 101 5.71 -10.76 12.68
C GLN A 101 7.04 -10.04 12.44
N GLN A 102 7.63 -10.19 11.26
CA GLN A 102 8.86 -9.48 10.91
C GLN A 102 8.68 -7.95 10.90
N VAL A 103 7.54 -7.47 10.38
CA VAL A 103 7.21 -6.05 10.37
C VAL A 103 7.02 -5.53 11.81
N ALA A 104 6.29 -6.28 12.65
CA ALA A 104 6.10 -5.98 14.06
C ALA A 104 7.43 -5.86 14.82
N GLU A 105 8.30 -6.87 14.73
CA GLU A 105 9.62 -6.87 15.35
C GLU A 105 10.48 -5.68 14.89
N THR A 106 10.44 -5.39 13.59
CA THR A 106 11.19 -4.26 13.00
C THR A 106 10.71 -2.93 13.55
N LEU A 107 9.38 -2.74 13.68
CA LEU A 107 8.78 -1.51 14.20
C LEU A 107 9.05 -1.32 15.70
N PHE A 108 9.01 -2.39 16.49
CA PHE A 108 9.38 -2.34 17.92
C PHE A 108 10.85 -2.00 18.11
N ARG A 109 11.74 -2.64 17.36
CA ARG A 109 13.17 -2.34 17.41
C ARG A 109 13.44 -0.90 17.01
N LEU A 110 12.80 -0.42 15.95
CA LEU A 110 12.87 0.99 15.52
C LEU A 110 12.43 1.93 16.64
N TYR A 111 11.32 1.62 17.33
CA TYR A 111 10.84 2.41 18.44
C TYR A 111 11.85 2.45 19.60
N GLU A 112 12.39 1.30 20.00
CA GLU A 112 13.41 1.23 21.05
C GLU A 112 14.69 1.99 20.71
N ASP A 113 15.17 1.87 19.47
CA ASP A 113 16.39 2.52 19.02
C ASP A 113 16.18 4.05 18.98
N CYS A 114 15.03 4.52 18.53
CA CYS A 114 14.66 5.94 18.58
C CYS A 114 14.56 6.48 20.03
N LEU A 115 14.09 5.67 20.99
CA LEU A 115 14.10 6.03 22.41
C LEU A 115 15.52 6.13 22.99
N LYS A 116 16.44 5.28 22.52
CA LYS A 116 17.86 5.30 22.89
C LYS A 116 18.64 6.42 22.16
N GLY A 117 18.03 7.05 21.15
CA GLY A 117 18.65 8.07 20.29
C GLY A 117 19.49 7.50 19.15
N ASP A 118 19.37 6.20 18.88
CA ASP A 118 20.00 5.56 17.72
C ASP A 118 19.07 5.63 16.51
N LEU A 119 19.49 6.38 15.49
CA LEU A 119 18.73 6.57 14.25
C LEU A 119 19.27 5.73 13.10
N THR A 120 20.23 4.85 13.34
CA THR A 120 20.86 4.04 12.30
C THR A 120 19.86 3.13 11.62
N LEU A 121 18.99 2.47 12.39
CA LEU A 121 17.96 1.59 11.87
C LEU A 121 16.92 2.35 11.03
N ALA A 122 16.44 3.50 11.52
CA ALA A 122 15.49 4.35 10.79
C ALA A 122 16.01 4.72 9.40
N ARG A 123 17.26 5.18 9.33
CA ARG A 123 17.91 5.58 8.08
C ARG A 123 18.16 4.40 7.15
N GLN A 124 18.56 3.25 7.69
CA GLN A 124 18.72 2.04 6.89
C GLN A 124 17.40 1.58 6.27
N LEU A 125 16.30 1.63 7.03
CA LEU A 125 14.98 1.29 6.52
C LEU A 125 14.57 2.22 5.38
N VAL A 126 14.79 3.53 5.52
CA VAL A 126 14.50 4.51 4.46
C VAL A 126 15.29 4.18 3.18
N VAL A 127 16.59 3.97 3.28
CA VAL A 127 17.44 3.63 2.12
C VAL A 127 16.99 2.31 1.46
N ASN A 128 16.67 1.30 2.26
CA ASN A 128 16.17 0.03 1.75
C ASN A 128 14.81 0.20 1.04
N ALA A 129 13.88 0.90 1.66
CA ALA A 129 12.57 1.18 1.08
C ALA A 129 12.66 1.89 -0.26
N GLU A 130 13.54 2.90 -0.38
CA GLU A 130 13.79 3.59 -1.64
C GLU A 130 14.36 2.65 -2.70
N GLY A 131 15.30 1.77 -2.33
CA GLY A 131 15.83 0.74 -3.22
C GLY A 131 14.74 -0.21 -3.72
N ILE A 132 13.86 -0.66 -2.84
CA ILE A 132 12.74 -1.54 -3.20
C ILE A 132 11.74 -0.79 -4.10
N VAL A 133 11.38 0.45 -3.76
CA VAL A 133 10.46 1.26 -4.58
C VAL A 133 11.05 1.48 -5.98
N ALA A 134 12.34 1.81 -6.09
CA ALA A 134 13.03 1.98 -7.37
C ALA A 134 13.03 0.68 -8.20
N PHE A 135 13.31 -0.46 -7.56
CA PHE A 135 13.29 -1.78 -8.21
C PHE A 135 11.90 -2.11 -8.76
N ASN A 136 10.84 -1.89 -7.98
CA ASN A 136 9.46 -2.18 -8.41
C ASN A 136 9.00 -1.24 -9.54
N HIS A 137 9.44 0.02 -9.55
CA HIS A 137 9.18 0.92 -10.69
C HIS A 137 9.89 0.46 -11.96
N GLN A 138 11.07 -0.17 -11.85
CA GLN A 138 11.82 -0.68 -12.99
C GLN A 138 11.24 -2.00 -13.53
N TYR A 139 10.70 -2.85 -12.64
CA TYR A 139 10.16 -4.16 -12.96
C TYR A 139 8.76 -4.34 -12.36
N PRO A 140 7.71 -3.75 -12.95
CA PRO A 140 6.36 -3.86 -12.41
C PRO A 140 5.88 -5.31 -12.49
N VAL A 141 5.43 -5.86 -11.35
CA VAL A 141 4.82 -7.20 -11.30
C VAL A 141 3.45 -7.13 -11.98
N GLN A 142 3.29 -7.87 -13.09
CA GLN A 142 2.02 -8.04 -13.77
C GLN A 142 1.27 -9.21 -13.11
N ILE A 143 0.23 -8.94 -12.34
CA ILE A 143 -0.65 -9.98 -11.81
C ILE A 143 -1.53 -10.44 -12.98
N GLN A 144 -1.20 -11.58 -13.57
CA GLN A 144 -2.06 -12.23 -14.57
C GLN A 144 -3.23 -12.88 -13.84
N SER A 145 -4.44 -12.32 -14.00
CA SER A 145 -5.69 -13.00 -13.68
C SER A 145 -5.82 -14.17 -14.66
N ASN A 146 -5.37 -15.37 -14.27
CA ASN A 146 -5.56 -16.56 -15.10
C ASN A 146 -7.01 -17.04 -14.97
N GLU A 147 -7.92 -16.35 -15.65
CA GLU A 147 -9.24 -16.88 -16.00
C GLU A 147 -9.06 -17.74 -17.27
N ASN A 148 -8.36 -18.87 -17.14
CA ASN A 148 -8.28 -19.85 -18.21
C ASN A 148 -8.85 -21.16 -17.68
N ASP A 149 -10.15 -21.29 -17.90
CA ASP A 149 -10.92 -22.53 -17.91
C ASP A 149 -10.38 -23.39 -19.07
N ASP A 150 -9.59 -24.41 -18.75
CA ASP A 150 -9.28 -25.48 -19.69
C ASP A 150 -9.12 -26.77 -18.85
N ASP A 151 -10.23 -27.49 -18.74
CA ASP A 151 -10.30 -28.82 -18.15
C ASP A 151 -9.29 -29.75 -18.85
N GLU A 152 -8.39 -30.30 -18.05
CA GLU A 152 -7.38 -31.29 -18.43
C GLU A 152 -8.06 -32.63 -18.80
N ASP A 153 -7.77 -33.16 -19.99
CA ASP A 153 -7.96 -34.58 -20.29
C ASP A 153 -6.57 -35.24 -20.29
N ASP A 154 -6.36 -36.05 -19.24
CA ASP A 154 -5.19 -36.91 -18.99
C ASP A 154 -4.90 -37.85 -20.16
N GLU A 155 -3.63 -38.11 -20.50
CA GLU A 155 -3.10 -39.48 -20.73
C GLU A 155 -1.55 -39.51 -20.66
N ASP A 156 -1.04 -40.18 -19.61
CA ASP A 156 0.15 -41.03 -19.50
C ASP A 156 1.40 -40.79 -20.37
N THR A 157 2.55 -40.63 -19.70
CA THR A 157 3.79 -41.36 -20.08
C THR A 157 4.81 -41.43 -18.93
N MET A 158 4.81 -42.56 -18.22
CA MET A 158 5.90 -43.00 -17.35
C MET A 158 7.10 -43.44 -18.18
N ALA A 159 8.20 -42.67 -18.15
CA ALA A 159 9.51 -43.14 -18.60
C ALA A 159 10.59 -42.77 -17.59
N ASP A 160 10.92 -43.78 -16.78
CA ASP A 160 12.15 -43.97 -16.02
C ASP A 160 13.40 -43.46 -16.75
N ARG A 161 14.21 -42.64 -16.04
CA ARG A 161 15.66 -42.64 -16.25
C ARG A 161 16.45 -42.14 -15.05
N SER A 162 16.89 -43.12 -14.28
CA SER A 162 18.06 -43.15 -13.39
C SER A 162 19.22 -42.20 -13.71
N ALA A 163 19.65 -41.47 -12.67
CA ALA A 163 21.02 -41.10 -12.28
C ALA A 163 21.95 -40.36 -13.26
N ILE A 164 22.25 -39.10 -12.93
CA ILE A 164 23.60 -38.53 -13.06
C ILE A 164 23.83 -37.41 -12.05
N ASN A 165 24.68 -37.70 -11.07
CA ASN A 165 25.36 -36.75 -10.20
C ASN A 165 26.59 -36.22 -10.96
N TYR A 166 26.69 -34.90 -11.11
CA TYR A 166 27.97 -34.22 -11.21
C TYR A 166 27.84 -32.82 -10.62
N GLY A 167 28.51 -32.62 -9.47
CA GLY A 167 28.89 -31.29 -9.05
C GLY A 167 29.76 -30.65 -10.13
N THR A 168 29.43 -29.43 -10.53
CA THR A 168 30.38 -28.53 -11.18
C THR A 168 29.99 -27.12 -10.80
N THR A 169 30.83 -26.55 -9.96
CA THR A 169 30.95 -25.13 -9.69
C THR A 169 31.13 -24.40 -11.02
N SER A 170 30.20 -23.54 -11.42
CA SER A 170 30.44 -22.63 -12.52
C SER A 170 30.24 -21.21 -12.02
N SER A 171 31.38 -20.62 -11.66
CA SER A 171 31.60 -19.19 -11.59
C SER A 171 31.08 -18.53 -12.87
N ILE A 172 30.11 -17.63 -12.72
CA ILE A 172 29.89 -16.56 -13.69
C ILE A 172 30.45 -15.29 -13.07
N ALA A 173 31.75 -15.11 -13.29
CA ALA A 173 32.40 -13.81 -13.23
C ALA A 173 32.00 -13.01 -14.48
N ASP A 174 32.01 -11.69 -14.32
CA ASP A 174 32.10 -10.69 -15.38
C ASP A 174 30.89 -10.48 -16.30
N VAL A 175 29.86 -9.83 -15.73
CA VAL A 175 29.24 -8.71 -16.44
C VAL A 175 29.76 -7.41 -15.84
N VAL A 176 30.84 -6.89 -16.41
CA VAL A 176 31.28 -5.51 -16.25
C VAL A 176 30.23 -4.58 -16.87
N ALA A 177 29.09 -4.44 -16.19
CA ALA A 177 28.23 -3.29 -16.36
C ALA A 177 28.93 -2.12 -15.69
N ALA A 178 29.42 -1.19 -16.50
CA ALA A 178 29.98 0.08 -16.05
C ALA A 178 29.08 0.70 -14.97
N PRO A 179 29.64 1.26 -13.87
CA PRO A 179 28.85 1.91 -12.85
C PRO A 179 28.28 3.20 -13.46
N MET A 180 27.05 3.13 -13.96
CA MET A 180 26.24 4.34 -14.11
C MET A 180 26.04 4.88 -12.69
N PRO A 181 26.38 6.16 -12.43
CA PRO A 181 26.20 6.73 -11.10
C PRO A 181 24.71 6.66 -10.74
N PRO A 182 24.34 6.18 -9.53
CA PRO A 182 22.98 6.38 -9.05
C PRO A 182 22.74 7.88 -9.02
N THR A 183 21.80 8.35 -9.82
CA THR A 183 21.26 9.70 -9.66
C THR A 183 20.68 9.78 -8.25
N PRO A 184 21.14 10.72 -7.40
CA PRO A 184 20.62 10.87 -6.05
C PRO A 184 19.23 11.52 -6.13
N SER A 185 18.20 10.71 -6.34
CA SER A 185 16.84 11.15 -6.00
C SER A 185 16.66 10.94 -4.51
N SER A 186 16.32 12.04 -3.82
CA SER A 186 15.89 12.13 -2.43
C SER A 186 16.95 12.43 -1.36
N THR A 187 17.56 13.61 -1.41
CA THR A 187 18.00 14.33 -0.19
C THR A 187 16.80 14.92 0.55
N LEU A 188 15.76 14.12 0.81
CA LEU A 188 14.60 14.57 1.57
C LEU A 188 14.92 14.50 3.06
N SER A 189 14.44 15.49 3.80
CA SER A 189 14.51 15.41 5.26
C SER A 189 13.65 14.24 5.77
N PRO A 190 13.99 13.63 6.92
CA PRO A 190 13.17 12.56 7.51
C PRO A 190 11.70 12.96 7.68
N ALA A 191 11.47 14.23 8.04
CA ALA A 191 10.16 14.85 8.13
C ALA A 191 9.38 14.81 6.80
N GLU A 192 10.01 15.24 5.71
CA GLU A 192 9.37 15.24 4.39
C GLU A 192 9.09 13.82 3.93
N TYR A 193 10.02 12.90 4.16
CA TYR A 193 9.84 11.49 3.83
C TYR A 193 8.64 10.88 4.56
N ALA A 194 8.52 11.16 5.86
CA ALA A 194 7.39 10.72 6.69
C ALA A 194 6.04 11.30 6.23
N MET A 195 6.02 12.53 5.70
CA MET A 195 4.78 13.18 5.23
C MET A 195 4.33 12.72 3.84
N GLN A 196 5.17 12.00 3.12
CA GLN A 196 4.78 11.50 1.81
C GLN A 196 3.66 10.43 1.92
N PRO A 197 2.84 10.29 0.86
CA PRO A 197 1.91 9.18 0.74
C PRO A 197 2.64 7.85 0.81
N LEU A 198 2.03 6.85 1.45
CA LEU A 198 2.63 5.53 1.57
C LEU A 198 2.87 4.88 0.19
N PHE A 199 1.86 4.93 -0.68
CA PHE A 199 1.90 4.43 -2.06
C PHE A 199 1.29 5.43 -3.04
N GLY A 200 1.81 5.44 -4.28
CA GLY A 200 1.32 6.27 -5.38
C GLY A 200 1.47 7.79 -5.20
N LYS A 201 0.84 8.56 -6.09
CA LYS A 201 0.77 10.02 -5.98
C LYS A 201 -0.20 10.38 -4.86
N ALA A 202 0.07 11.49 -4.15
CA ALA A 202 -0.86 12.04 -3.17
C ALA A 202 -2.23 12.12 -3.84
N VAL A 203 -3.20 11.37 -3.34
CA VAL A 203 -4.58 11.47 -3.79
C VAL A 203 -4.97 12.91 -3.51
N ASP A 204 -4.99 13.74 -4.56
CA ASP A 204 -5.55 15.08 -4.49
C ASP A 204 -6.92 14.91 -3.85
N ALA A 205 -7.07 15.42 -2.62
CA ALA A 205 -8.37 15.72 -2.08
C ALA A 205 -9.02 16.63 -3.13
N LYS A 206 -9.97 16.06 -3.88
CA LYS A 206 -10.57 16.70 -5.05
C LYS A 206 -10.88 18.17 -4.71
N PRO A 207 -10.44 19.14 -5.52
CA PRO A 207 -10.98 20.49 -5.45
C PRO A 207 -12.49 20.38 -5.55
N ALA A 208 -13.20 21.08 -4.67
CA ALA A 208 -14.64 21.24 -4.74
C ALA A 208 -15.07 21.33 -6.21
N ILE A 209 -15.98 20.45 -6.62
CA ILE A 209 -16.61 20.50 -7.93
C ILE A 209 -17.00 21.96 -8.14
N PRO A 210 -16.42 22.70 -9.10
CA PRO A 210 -16.87 24.04 -9.35
C PRO A 210 -18.33 23.90 -9.78
N SER A 211 -19.21 24.53 -8.99
CA SER A 211 -20.59 24.81 -9.35
C SER A 211 -20.56 25.47 -10.74
N GLY A 212 -20.71 24.64 -11.77
CA GLY A 212 -20.84 25.09 -13.13
C GLY A 212 -22.16 25.84 -13.29
N PRO A 213 -22.21 26.86 -14.15
CA PRO A 213 -23.35 27.74 -14.25
C PRO A 213 -24.62 26.99 -14.65
N VAL A 214 -25.71 27.42 -14.01
CA VAL A 214 -27.09 26.99 -14.15
C VAL A 214 -27.45 26.72 -15.60
N ARG A 215 -27.82 25.47 -15.93
CA ARG A 215 -28.51 25.16 -17.19
C ARG A 215 -29.89 25.82 -17.13
N GLN A 216 -30.07 26.94 -17.81
CA GLN A 216 -31.39 27.48 -18.15
C GLN A 216 -31.73 27.08 -19.58
N LEU A 217 -32.87 26.40 -19.77
CA LEU A 217 -34.10 27.01 -20.30
C LEU A 217 -34.95 25.93 -21.01
N GLY A 218 -36.07 25.55 -20.36
CA GLY A 218 -37.24 24.92 -20.97
C GLY A 218 -37.19 23.41 -21.19
N GLU A 219 -37.62 22.62 -20.19
CA GLU A 219 -38.73 21.65 -20.34
C GLU A 219 -39.03 20.95 -18.99
N SER A 220 -40.32 20.77 -18.74
CA SER A 220 -41.06 20.43 -17.51
C SER A 220 -40.42 19.51 -16.46
N ILE A 221 -40.67 19.90 -15.20
CA ILE A 221 -40.66 19.05 -13.99
C ILE A 221 -41.69 17.92 -14.18
N PRO A 222 -41.34 16.62 -14.08
CA PRO A 222 -42.29 15.65 -13.58
C PRO A 222 -42.29 15.81 -12.06
N GLU A 223 -43.42 16.23 -11.52
CA GLU A 223 -43.64 16.22 -10.09
C GLU A 223 -43.32 14.84 -9.53
N GLU A 224 -42.78 14.85 -8.32
CA GLU A 224 -42.66 13.71 -7.42
C GLU A 224 -44.05 13.11 -7.21
N SER A 225 -44.47 12.24 -8.13
CA SER A 225 -45.55 11.29 -7.89
C SER A 225 -44.98 10.25 -6.96
N THR A 226 -45.31 10.37 -5.68
CA THR A 226 -45.26 9.28 -4.71
C THR A 226 -45.71 8.00 -5.42
N MET A 227 -44.79 7.07 -5.66
CA MET A 227 -45.13 5.75 -6.17
C MET A 227 -45.81 5.00 -5.03
N GLU A 228 -47.14 5.12 -4.94
CA GLU A 228 -47.94 4.27 -4.08
C GLU A 228 -47.83 2.84 -4.64
N VAL A 229 -47.17 2.00 -3.86
CA VAL A 229 -47.15 0.55 -4.04
C VAL A 229 -48.50 0.01 -3.56
N ASP A 230 -49.30 -0.54 -4.48
CA ASP A 230 -50.51 -1.27 -4.10
C ASP A 230 -50.16 -2.51 -3.25
N GLU A 231 -51.07 -2.90 -2.35
CA GLU A 231 -50.96 -4.01 -1.37
C GLU A 231 -50.80 -5.43 -1.98
N ASP A 232 -50.47 -5.56 -3.26
CA ASP A 232 -50.17 -6.84 -3.93
C ASP A 232 -48.78 -6.88 -4.63
N GLY A 233 -47.90 -5.88 -4.42
CA GLY A 233 -46.46 -6.03 -4.62
C GLY A 233 -45.97 -6.30 -6.06
N PHE A 234 -46.70 -5.90 -7.10
CA PHE A 234 -46.24 -6.01 -8.49
C PHE A 234 -46.34 -4.67 -9.25
N ALA A 235 -45.24 -4.25 -9.88
CA ALA A 235 -45.19 -3.07 -10.75
C ALA A 235 -45.79 -3.36 -12.14
N PRO A 236 -46.54 -2.42 -12.76
CA PRO A 236 -47.13 -2.65 -14.08
C PRO A 236 -46.07 -2.59 -15.18
N VAL A 237 -46.04 -3.63 -16.02
CA VAL A 237 -45.17 -3.70 -17.20
C VAL A 237 -45.67 -2.75 -18.30
N CYS A 238 -44.91 -1.70 -18.61
CA CYS A 238 -45.30 -0.72 -19.62
C CYS A 238 -44.99 -1.25 -21.03
N ALA A 239 -46.03 -1.65 -21.77
CA ALA A 239 -45.92 -2.14 -23.15
C ALA A 239 -45.60 -1.01 -24.15
N LYS A 240 -44.56 -1.21 -24.96
CA LYS A 240 -43.98 -0.21 -25.88
C LYS A 240 -44.89 0.01 -27.11
N GLY A 241 -45.64 1.11 -27.12
CA GLY A 241 -46.54 1.52 -28.20
C GLY A 241 -45.86 2.36 -29.30
N LYS A 242 -45.74 1.78 -30.49
CA LYS A 242 -45.35 2.37 -31.78
C LYS A 242 -46.36 3.44 -32.23
N LYS A 243 -45.93 4.65 -32.65
CA LYS A 243 -46.50 5.36 -33.82
C LYS A 243 -45.72 6.61 -34.24
N ASN A 244 -45.09 6.45 -35.40
CA ASN A 244 -44.56 7.49 -36.27
C ASN A 244 -45.75 8.13 -37.03
N ARG A 245 -45.82 9.46 -37.18
CA ARG A 245 -46.31 10.15 -38.40
C ARG A 245 -46.14 11.67 -38.32
N ARG A 246 -45.48 12.16 -39.36
CA ARG A 246 -45.06 13.53 -39.69
C ARG A 246 -46.24 14.46 -40.03
N GLY A 247 -46.13 15.73 -39.61
CA GLY A 247 -46.02 16.89 -40.51
C GLY A 247 -47.26 17.41 -41.25
N ALA A 248 -47.70 18.59 -40.78
CA ALA A 248 -47.97 19.83 -41.53
C ALA A 248 -48.99 19.87 -42.67
N ARG A 249 -49.96 20.79 -42.53
CA ARG A 249 -50.14 21.90 -43.46
C ARG A 249 -50.56 23.16 -42.71
#